data_AF-A0A250FLZ2-F1
#
_entry.id   AF-A0A250FLZ2-F1
#
_cell.length_a   1.000
_cell.length_b   1.000
_cell.length_c   1.000
_cell.angle_alpha   90.00
_cell.angle_beta   90.00
_cell.angle_gamma   90.00
#
_symmetry.space_group_name_H-M   'P 1'
#
loop_
_entity.id
_entity.type
_entity.pdbx_description
1 polymer ?
#
loop_
_entity_poly.entity_id
_entity_poly.type
_entity_poly.pdbx_seq_one_letter_code
_entity_poly.pdbx_strand_id
1 'polypeptide(L)'
;MYLFFYLYGFFALLAFANILFHIGIHHKGSRIYILAFVFLVLIGVFLTYYGGELSSKLLLYNSKRNFPPALEKFVSLGENPISVEGKEIIPFNSYKWFDLENYTMSEKNELIALYRDSRPQEGDLEALVRKFDTAGEVIDSLSFHYSKEKESKVFLIEDCLIDIYSRTYNKSWFVDGNKEFRPMKLVEGSQKWNFQQVKDFHYNRTKDSPYCHIIKNSYWSLPDKGDFPESGDPQFIIVFLKDNQLYYYITSYDITDDFYFYNEKYVIKFPEHTSSPLLLAYRNKFLYNEDHLVKGEKSSQRTHIDPVYYLDKMIECRGLEPLHPSWSFEVGKGYGELYYRLKIEDKILPLKMDYRTYGNHERSIKHPTYYWKNDIETIEECKYIYLYSNKNLKYYLLHTPLGFYIIK
;
A
#
# COMPACT_ATOMS: atom_id res chain seq x y z
N MET A 1 -6.68 21.55 32.29
CA MET A 1 -5.51 20.97 32.97
C MET A 1 -4.19 21.58 32.50
N TYR A 2 -3.96 21.76 31.20
CA TYR A 2 -2.72 22.39 30.68
C TYR A 2 -2.49 23.87 31.10
N LEU A 3 -3.55 24.70 31.18
CA LEU A 3 -3.41 26.12 31.52
C LEU A 3 -2.83 26.36 32.94
N PHE A 4 -3.24 25.55 33.92
CA PHE A 4 -2.74 25.63 35.30
C PHE A 4 -1.27 25.19 35.41
N PHE A 5 -0.85 24.20 34.61
CA PHE A 5 0.54 23.75 34.53
C PHE A 5 1.46 24.82 33.94
N TYR A 6 1.02 25.51 32.88
CA TYR A 6 1.76 26.64 32.30
C TYR A 6 1.86 27.82 33.26
N LEU A 7 0.79 28.12 34.01
CA LEU A 7 0.79 29.21 34.99
C LEU A 7 1.76 28.93 36.15
N TYR A 8 1.73 27.71 36.69
CA TYR A 8 2.62 27.30 37.78
C TYR A 8 4.08 27.24 37.33
N GLY A 9 4.34 26.71 36.13
CA GLY A 9 5.66 26.72 35.50
C GLY A 9 6.21 28.14 35.32
N PHE A 10 5.36 29.08 34.90
CA PHE A 10 5.72 30.49 34.74
C PHE A 10 6.08 31.16 36.08
N PHE A 11 5.28 30.96 37.13
CA PHE A 11 5.58 31.49 38.46
C PHE A 11 6.83 30.86 39.09
N ALA A 12 7.05 29.55 38.88
CA ALA A 12 8.27 28.87 39.32
C ALA A 12 9.53 29.41 38.60
N LEU A 13 9.43 29.67 37.29
CA LEU A 13 10.50 30.32 36.51
C LEU A 13 10.80 31.74 36.99
N LEU A 14 9.77 32.53 37.30
CA LEU A 14 9.91 33.86 37.87
C LEU A 14 10.57 33.84 39.25
N ALA A 15 10.15 32.94 40.14
CA ALA A 15 10.76 32.76 41.46
C ALA A 15 12.23 32.34 41.34
N PHE A 16 12.53 31.41 40.43
CA PHE A 16 13.90 30.96 40.17
C PHE A 16 14.77 32.08 39.60
N ALA A 17 14.26 32.87 38.65
CA ALA A 17 14.96 34.04 38.13
C ALA A 17 15.24 35.08 39.23
N ASN A 18 14.29 35.30 40.15
CA ASN A 18 14.45 36.24 41.26
C ASN A 18 15.53 35.78 42.27
N ILE A 19 15.57 34.49 42.57
CA ILE A 19 16.64 33.87 43.39
C ILE A 19 18.00 34.02 42.72
N LEU A 20 18.09 33.76 41.41
CA LEU A 20 19.31 33.95 40.63
C LEU A 20 19.77 35.42 40.66
N PHE A 21 18.87 36.39 40.45
CA PHE A 21 19.18 37.81 40.54
C PHE A 21 19.73 38.21 41.93
N HIS A 22 19.12 37.69 43.00
CA HIS A 22 19.56 37.97 44.37
C HIS A 22 20.98 37.45 44.64
N ILE A 23 21.29 36.23 44.20
CA ILE A 23 22.63 35.62 44.31
C ILE A 23 23.66 36.38 43.46
N GLY A 24 23.27 36.86 42.27
CA GLY A 24 24.13 37.65 41.38
C GLY A 24 24.50 39.02 41.95
N ILE A 25 23.58 39.67 42.67
CA ILE A 25 23.86 40.95 43.32
C ILE A 25 24.93 40.80 44.40
N HIS A 26 24.83 39.75 45.23
CA HIS A 26 25.69 39.54 46.41
C HIS A 26 27.05 38.87 46.13
N HIS A 27 27.19 38.06 45.08
CA HIS A 27 28.46 37.37 44.77
C HIS A 27 29.00 37.77 43.39
N LYS A 28 30.08 38.57 43.33
CA LYS A 28 30.64 39.07 42.06
C LYS A 28 30.98 37.97 41.03
N GLY A 29 31.42 36.79 41.49
CA GLY A 29 31.73 35.64 40.62
C GLY A 29 30.49 34.88 40.11
N SER A 30 29.34 34.97 40.78
CA SER A 30 28.11 34.23 40.39
C SER A 30 27.37 34.87 39.21
N ARG A 31 27.56 36.18 38.99
CA ARG A 31 26.92 36.95 37.89
C ARG A 31 27.15 36.32 36.53
N ILE A 32 28.37 35.86 36.27
CA ILE A 32 28.76 35.23 34.99
C ILE A 32 27.99 33.92 34.80
N TYR A 33 27.83 33.11 35.85
CA TYR A 33 27.09 31.85 35.79
C TYR A 33 25.58 32.07 35.60
N ILE A 34 25.00 33.09 36.24
CA ILE A 34 23.59 33.46 36.06
C ILE A 34 23.33 33.95 34.63
N LEU A 35 24.19 34.83 34.12
CA LEU A 35 24.09 35.30 32.72
C LEU A 35 24.24 34.14 31.73
N ALA A 36 25.20 33.23 31.96
CA ALA A 36 25.38 32.04 31.15
C ALA A 36 24.13 31.13 31.21
N PHE A 37 23.54 30.93 32.38
CA PHE A 37 22.33 30.13 32.54
C PHE A 37 21.14 30.75 31.79
N VAL A 38 20.88 32.04 31.96
CA VAL A 38 19.81 32.75 31.23
C VAL A 38 20.01 32.63 29.72
N PHE A 39 21.25 32.81 29.26
CA PHE A 39 21.58 32.67 27.84
C PHE A 39 21.35 31.24 27.32
N LEU A 40 21.72 30.20 28.09
CA LEU A 40 21.46 28.81 27.75
C LEU A 40 19.96 28.48 27.71
N VAL A 41 19.16 29.03 28.63
CA VAL A 41 17.69 28.87 28.62
C VAL A 41 17.10 29.52 27.38
N LEU A 42 17.53 30.75 27.03
CA LEU A 42 17.09 31.42 25.82
C LEU A 42 17.45 30.62 24.55
N ILE A 43 18.65 30.06 24.49
CA ILE A 43 19.04 29.15 23.40
C ILE A 43 18.14 27.91 23.38
N GLY A 44 17.88 27.28 24.53
CA GLY A 44 17.02 26.10 24.62
C GLY A 44 15.59 26.36 24.14
N VAL A 45 14.99 27.48 24.57
CA VAL A 45 13.66 27.93 24.11
C VAL A 45 13.70 28.20 22.61
N PHE A 46 14.70 28.94 22.12
CA PHE A 46 14.85 29.21 20.70
C PHE A 46 14.97 27.92 19.87
N LEU A 47 15.77 26.95 20.30
CA LEU A 47 15.92 25.67 19.62
C LEU A 47 14.65 24.81 19.70
N THR A 48 13.88 24.92 20.77
CA THR A 48 12.59 24.22 20.90
C THR A 48 11.58 24.74 19.87
N TYR A 49 11.48 26.06 19.69
CA TYR A 49 10.51 26.66 18.77
C TYR A 49 10.99 26.74 17.31
N TYR A 50 12.25 27.10 17.08
CA TYR A 50 12.79 27.39 15.74
C TYR A 50 13.87 26.41 15.29
N GLY A 51 14.38 25.55 16.19
CA GLY A 51 15.44 24.62 15.87
C GLY A 51 15.06 23.61 14.79
N GLY A 52 13.79 23.21 14.73
CA GLY A 52 13.25 22.36 13.68
C GLY A 52 13.28 23.05 12.31
N GLU A 53 12.85 24.31 12.25
CA GLU A 53 12.91 25.11 11.02
C GLU A 53 14.35 25.32 10.55
N LEU A 54 15.27 25.63 11.47
CA LEU A 54 16.69 25.79 11.18
C LEU A 54 17.30 24.49 10.63
N SER A 55 17.03 23.36 11.28
CA SER A 55 17.47 22.03 10.84
C SER A 55 16.91 21.70 9.45
N SER A 56 15.62 21.98 9.22
CA SER A 56 14.97 21.76 7.93
C SER A 56 15.63 22.57 6.80
N LYS A 57 15.89 23.87 7.03
CA LYS A 57 16.57 24.74 6.07
C LYS A 57 17.99 24.27 5.78
N LEU A 58 18.73 23.85 6.81
CA LEU A 58 20.09 23.32 6.65
C LEU A 58 20.11 22.03 5.82
N LEU A 59 19.20 21.09 6.10
CA LEU A 59 19.08 19.85 5.35
C LEU A 59 18.71 20.10 3.89
N LEU A 60 17.73 20.97 3.62
CA LEU A 60 17.34 21.35 2.26
C LEU A 60 18.51 22.00 1.49
N TYR A 61 19.24 22.91 2.15
CA TYR A 61 20.43 23.53 1.56
C TYR A 61 21.49 22.50 1.19
N ASN A 62 21.83 21.60 2.12
CA ASN A 62 22.82 20.53 1.88
C ASN A 62 22.37 19.58 0.77
N SER A 63 21.09 19.22 0.74
CA SER A 63 20.51 18.33 -0.27
C SER A 63 20.61 18.92 -1.68
N LYS A 64 20.34 20.21 -1.83
CA LYS A 64 20.48 20.92 -3.12
C LYS A 64 21.95 21.15 -3.49
N ARG A 65 22.78 21.57 -2.54
CA ARG A 65 24.21 21.84 -2.78
C ARG A 65 24.98 20.60 -3.22
N ASN A 66 24.63 19.44 -2.67
CA ASN A 66 25.31 18.18 -2.96
C ASN A 66 24.65 17.40 -4.11
N PHE A 67 23.63 17.97 -4.77
CA PHE A 67 22.94 17.31 -5.87
C PHE A 67 23.90 17.07 -7.05
N PRO A 68 24.17 15.81 -7.44
CA PRO A 68 25.09 15.53 -8.53
C PRO A 68 24.47 15.90 -9.90
N PRO A 69 25.14 16.72 -10.74
CA PRO A 69 24.60 17.14 -12.03
C PRO A 69 24.25 15.98 -12.98
N ALA A 70 24.93 14.83 -12.85
CA ALA A 70 24.65 13.64 -13.65
C ALA A 70 23.23 13.09 -13.44
N LEU A 71 22.59 13.39 -12.30
CA LEU A 71 21.23 12.94 -11.99
C LEU A 71 20.14 13.73 -12.73
N GLU A 72 20.45 14.90 -13.30
CA GLU A 72 19.48 15.69 -14.07
C GLU A 72 18.91 14.92 -15.27
N LYS A 73 19.69 13.97 -15.81
CA LYS A 73 19.30 13.11 -16.93
C LYS A 73 18.36 11.97 -16.56
N PHE A 74 18.09 11.74 -15.27
CA PHE A 74 17.19 10.69 -14.84
C PHE A 74 15.75 11.01 -15.27
N VAL A 75 15.07 9.99 -15.77
CA VAL A 75 13.73 10.11 -16.36
C VAL A 75 12.67 9.94 -15.27
N SER A 76 11.69 10.83 -15.25
CA SER A 76 10.57 10.71 -14.31
C SER A 76 9.57 9.66 -14.79
N LEU A 77 9.13 8.81 -13.88
CA LEU A 77 7.92 8.02 -14.11
C LEU A 77 6.68 8.93 -14.11
N GLY A 78 5.67 8.55 -14.88
CA GLY A 78 4.43 9.33 -15.03
C GLY A 78 3.29 8.47 -15.60
N GLU A 79 2.25 9.13 -16.09
CA GLU A 79 1.01 8.49 -16.60
C GLU A 79 1.08 8.09 -18.08
N ASN A 80 2.14 8.50 -18.79
CA ASN A 80 2.33 8.17 -20.20
C ASN A 80 3.45 7.14 -20.36
N PRO A 81 3.35 6.25 -21.37
CA PRO A 81 4.44 5.36 -21.74
C PRO A 81 5.72 6.15 -22.07
N ILE A 82 6.86 5.63 -21.62
CA ILE A 82 8.17 6.21 -21.89
C ILE A 82 9.13 5.14 -22.37
N SER A 83 10.09 5.52 -23.20
CA SER A 83 11.21 4.65 -23.58
C SER A 83 12.50 5.15 -22.95
N VAL A 84 13.20 4.26 -22.25
CA VAL A 84 14.45 4.56 -21.54
C VAL A 84 15.46 3.47 -21.90
N GLU A 85 16.60 3.85 -22.48
CA GLU A 85 17.68 2.91 -22.86
C GLU A 85 17.19 1.69 -23.70
N GLY A 86 16.17 1.91 -24.54
CA GLY A 86 15.58 0.87 -25.39
C GLY A 86 14.57 -0.05 -24.71
N LYS A 87 14.25 0.18 -23.43
CA LYS A 87 13.16 -0.48 -22.71
C LYS A 87 11.92 0.40 -22.71
N GLU A 88 10.75 -0.21 -22.87
CA GLU A 88 9.47 0.50 -22.77
C GLU A 88 8.91 0.35 -21.35
N ILE A 89 8.54 1.46 -20.72
CA ILE A 89 7.89 1.48 -19.41
C ILE A 89 6.47 1.98 -19.63
N ILE A 90 5.51 1.08 -19.47
CA ILE A 90 4.10 1.30 -19.76
C ILE A 90 3.33 1.38 -18.43
N PRO A 91 2.65 2.50 -18.14
CA PRO A 91 1.75 2.62 -16.99
C PRO A 91 0.68 1.52 -17.01
N PHE A 92 0.55 0.83 -15.88
CA PHE A 92 -0.39 -0.26 -15.65
C PHE A 92 -1.46 0.10 -14.61
N ASN A 93 -1.21 1.14 -13.81
CA ASN A 93 -2.13 1.65 -12.78
C ASN A 93 -3.40 2.30 -13.30
N SER A 94 -3.41 2.77 -14.54
CA SER A 94 -4.60 3.35 -15.16
C SER A 94 -4.65 3.03 -16.64
N TYR A 95 -5.87 3.02 -17.18
CA TYR A 95 -6.12 2.93 -18.60
C TYR A 95 -7.10 4.04 -18.98
N LYS A 96 -6.63 5.06 -19.69
CA LYS A 96 -7.39 6.30 -19.93
C LYS A 96 -7.77 6.94 -18.58
N TRP A 97 -9.06 7.02 -18.26
CA TRP A 97 -9.58 7.55 -16.99
C TRP A 97 -10.02 6.45 -16.01
N PHE A 98 -9.77 5.17 -16.33
CA PHE A 98 -10.06 4.04 -15.45
C PHE A 98 -8.85 3.76 -14.56
N ASP A 99 -9.10 3.56 -13.27
CA ASP A 99 -8.08 3.18 -12.30
C ASP A 99 -8.00 1.66 -12.16
N LEU A 100 -6.80 1.13 -11.98
CA LEU A 100 -6.57 -0.29 -11.70
C LEU A 100 -7.16 -0.63 -10.33
N GLU A 101 -8.21 -1.44 -10.33
CA GLU A 101 -8.87 -1.92 -9.11
C GLU A 101 -8.20 -3.19 -8.59
N ASN A 102 -7.89 -4.13 -9.48
CA ASN A 102 -7.24 -5.39 -9.09
C ASN A 102 -6.53 -6.06 -10.27
N TYR A 103 -5.60 -6.96 -10.00
CA TYR A 103 -4.92 -7.75 -11.02
C TYR A 103 -4.45 -9.12 -10.51
N THR A 104 -4.28 -10.08 -11.40
CA THR A 104 -3.87 -11.46 -11.11
C THR A 104 -3.11 -12.06 -12.28
N MET A 105 -2.56 -13.27 -12.10
CA MET A 105 -2.01 -14.07 -13.19
C MET A 105 -2.80 -15.37 -13.35
N SER A 106 -3.19 -15.71 -14.58
CA SER A 106 -3.79 -17.02 -14.89
C SER A 106 -2.75 -18.14 -14.83
N GLU A 107 -3.19 -19.40 -14.81
CA GLU A 107 -2.30 -20.56 -14.92
C GLU A 107 -1.43 -20.55 -16.21
N LYS A 108 -1.83 -19.80 -17.24
CA LYS A 108 -1.12 -19.66 -18.52
C LYS A 108 -0.07 -18.54 -18.52
N ASN A 109 0.21 -17.92 -17.36
CA ASN A 109 1.05 -16.73 -17.23
C ASN A 109 0.51 -15.53 -18.03
N GLU A 110 -0.81 -15.41 -18.12
CA GLU A 110 -1.47 -14.22 -18.68
C GLU A 110 -1.79 -13.28 -17.53
N LEU A 111 -1.40 -12.01 -17.63
CA LEU A 111 -1.77 -11.00 -16.64
C LEU A 111 -3.19 -10.54 -16.91
N ILE A 112 -4.02 -10.51 -15.86
CA ILE A 112 -5.40 -10.02 -15.94
C ILE A 112 -5.52 -8.81 -15.03
N ALA A 113 -6.07 -7.72 -15.57
CA ALA A 113 -6.24 -6.47 -14.86
C ALA A 113 -7.69 -5.99 -14.97
N LEU A 114 -8.31 -5.72 -13.83
CA LEU A 114 -9.61 -5.09 -13.71
C LEU A 114 -9.41 -3.59 -13.47
N TYR A 115 -9.93 -2.79 -14.39
CA TYR A 115 -9.96 -1.34 -14.32
C TYR A 115 -11.39 -0.86 -14.09
N ARG A 116 -11.57 0.20 -13.29
CA ARG A 116 -12.89 0.77 -13.00
C ARG A 116 -12.91 2.29 -13.12
N ASP A 117 -14.01 2.83 -13.64
CA ASP A 117 -14.34 4.24 -13.56
C ASP A 117 -15.03 4.53 -12.22
N SER A 118 -14.53 5.53 -11.48
CA SER A 118 -15.10 5.92 -10.20
C SER A 118 -16.41 6.69 -10.33
N ARG A 119 -16.73 7.25 -11.51
CA ARG A 119 -17.90 8.11 -11.73
C ARG A 119 -18.56 7.88 -13.11
N PRO A 120 -18.97 6.66 -13.45
CA PRO A 120 -19.64 6.38 -14.71
C PRO A 120 -21.05 6.99 -14.73
N GLN A 121 -21.56 7.30 -15.92
CA GLN A 121 -22.97 7.65 -16.16
C GLN A 121 -23.71 6.48 -16.83
N GLU A 122 -25.05 6.55 -16.92
CA GLU A 122 -25.87 5.50 -17.53
C GLU A 122 -25.37 5.12 -18.93
N GLY A 123 -25.06 3.84 -19.14
CA GLY A 123 -24.56 3.32 -20.41
C GLY A 123 -23.06 3.51 -20.64
N ASP A 124 -22.35 4.24 -19.77
CA ASP A 124 -20.89 4.34 -19.84
C ASP A 124 -20.24 3.00 -19.52
N LEU A 125 -19.02 2.80 -20.01
CA LEU A 125 -18.18 1.70 -19.58
C LEU A 125 -17.81 1.92 -18.11
N GLU A 126 -18.27 1.05 -17.22
CA GLU A 126 -17.97 1.11 -15.77
C GLU A 126 -16.67 0.40 -15.44
N ALA A 127 -16.52 -0.82 -15.96
CA ALA A 127 -15.39 -1.66 -15.68
C ALA A 127 -14.88 -2.34 -16.95
N LEU A 128 -13.56 -2.45 -17.03
CA LEU A 128 -12.85 -3.07 -18.14
C LEU A 128 -11.87 -4.09 -17.57
N VAL A 129 -12.03 -5.35 -17.95
CA VAL A 129 -11.04 -6.38 -17.65
C VAL A 129 -10.20 -6.60 -18.89
N ARG A 130 -8.88 -6.46 -18.78
CA ARG A 130 -7.92 -6.71 -19.87
C ARG A 130 -7.06 -7.91 -19.54
N LYS A 131 -6.77 -8.70 -20.56
CA LYS A 131 -5.87 -9.84 -20.50
C LYS A 131 -4.64 -9.58 -21.36
N PHE A 132 -3.47 -9.79 -20.78
CA PHE A 132 -2.17 -9.60 -21.40
C PHE A 132 -1.44 -10.94 -21.51
N ASP A 133 -0.77 -11.17 -22.63
CA ASP A 133 0.06 -12.36 -22.83
C ASP A 133 1.41 -12.26 -22.11
N THR A 134 2.26 -13.27 -22.30
CA THR A 134 3.62 -13.32 -21.73
C THR A 134 4.58 -12.27 -22.28
N ALA A 135 4.25 -11.61 -23.39
CA ALA A 135 4.98 -10.45 -23.91
C ALA A 135 4.43 -9.12 -23.37
N GLY A 136 3.33 -9.16 -22.62
CA GLY A 136 2.63 -7.99 -22.10
C GLY A 136 1.76 -7.31 -23.15
N GLU A 137 1.43 -7.99 -24.24
CA GLU A 137 0.50 -7.52 -25.27
C GLU A 137 -0.93 -7.90 -24.91
N VAL A 138 -1.89 -7.03 -25.23
CA VAL A 138 -3.29 -7.26 -24.89
C VAL A 138 -3.90 -8.22 -25.88
N ILE A 139 -4.40 -9.35 -25.38
CA ILE A 139 -4.95 -10.44 -26.20
C ILE A 139 -6.46 -10.59 -26.11
N ASP A 140 -7.09 -10.12 -25.04
CA ASP A 140 -8.55 -10.10 -24.90
C ASP A 140 -9.01 -9.06 -23.88
N SER A 141 -10.30 -8.74 -23.91
CA SER A 141 -10.95 -7.88 -22.92
C SER A 141 -12.43 -8.21 -22.71
N LEU A 142 -12.92 -7.86 -21.53
CA LEU A 142 -14.33 -7.85 -21.17
C LEU A 142 -14.73 -6.45 -20.72
N SER A 143 -15.89 -5.99 -21.19
CA SER A 143 -16.41 -4.66 -20.94
C SER A 143 -17.74 -4.76 -20.20
N PHE A 144 -17.84 -4.03 -19.09
CA PHE A 144 -19.03 -3.99 -18.24
C PHE A 144 -19.53 -2.55 -18.19
N HIS A 145 -20.78 -2.35 -18.59
CA HIS A 145 -21.37 -1.02 -18.68
C HIS A 145 -22.20 -0.72 -17.44
N TYR A 146 -22.13 0.53 -17.00
CA TYR A 146 -22.90 1.02 -15.87
C TYR A 146 -24.38 1.08 -16.22
N SER A 147 -25.22 0.66 -15.29
CA SER A 147 -26.64 0.98 -15.29
C SER A 147 -27.10 1.35 -13.89
N LYS A 148 -27.93 2.37 -13.76
CA LYS A 148 -28.53 2.80 -12.48
C LYS A 148 -29.37 1.69 -11.84
N GLU A 149 -29.96 0.81 -12.64
CA GLU A 149 -30.71 -0.36 -12.14
C GLU A 149 -29.79 -1.52 -11.72
N LYS A 150 -28.57 -1.53 -12.27
CA LYS A 150 -27.55 -2.58 -12.11
C LYS A 150 -26.17 -1.94 -12.00
N GLU A 151 -25.86 -1.34 -10.85
CA GLU A 151 -24.47 -0.94 -10.59
C GLU A 151 -23.60 -2.19 -10.82
N SER A 152 -22.66 -2.15 -11.79
CA SER A 152 -21.93 -3.33 -12.21
C SER A 152 -20.86 -3.69 -11.19
N LYS A 153 -21.20 -4.63 -10.31
CA LYS A 153 -20.31 -5.05 -9.22
C LYS A 153 -19.55 -6.31 -9.60
N VAL A 154 -18.79 -6.21 -10.69
CA VAL A 154 -17.87 -7.26 -11.12
C VAL A 154 -16.57 -7.12 -10.33
N PHE A 155 -16.19 -8.16 -9.61
CA PHE A 155 -14.93 -8.23 -8.87
C PHE A 155 -14.00 -9.24 -9.51
N LEU A 156 -12.70 -8.94 -9.50
CA LEU A 156 -11.65 -9.90 -9.82
C LEU A 156 -11.12 -10.49 -8.51
N ILE A 157 -11.37 -11.79 -8.30
CA ILE A 157 -10.94 -12.53 -7.10
C ILE A 157 -10.15 -13.74 -7.55
N GLU A 158 -8.89 -13.79 -7.13
CA GLU A 158 -7.92 -14.81 -7.52
C GLU A 158 -7.89 -15.03 -9.04
N ASP A 159 -8.49 -16.11 -9.56
CA ASP A 159 -8.55 -16.47 -10.99
C ASP A 159 -9.98 -16.46 -11.56
N CYS A 160 -10.86 -15.61 -11.01
CA CYS A 160 -12.27 -15.56 -11.39
C CYS A 160 -12.82 -14.13 -11.40
N LEU A 161 -13.75 -13.87 -12.33
CA LEU A 161 -14.62 -12.70 -12.29
C LEU A 161 -15.92 -13.05 -11.58
N ILE A 162 -16.38 -12.21 -10.66
CA ILE A 162 -17.61 -12.42 -9.90
C ILE A 162 -18.52 -11.22 -10.09
N ASP A 163 -19.66 -11.44 -10.73
CA ASP A 163 -20.75 -10.47 -10.78
C ASP A 163 -21.68 -10.75 -9.60
N ILE A 164 -21.53 -9.94 -8.54
CA ILE A 164 -22.37 -10.11 -7.36
C ILE A 164 -23.82 -9.73 -7.64
N TYR A 165 -24.12 -8.77 -8.51
CA TYR A 165 -25.50 -8.36 -8.81
C TYR A 165 -26.28 -9.53 -9.43
N SER A 166 -25.68 -10.19 -10.42
CA SER A 166 -26.31 -11.33 -11.09
C SER A 166 -26.21 -12.63 -10.29
N ARG A 167 -25.36 -12.69 -9.25
CA ARG A 167 -24.96 -13.92 -8.55
C ARG A 167 -24.32 -14.92 -9.49
N THR A 168 -23.45 -14.42 -10.36
CA THR A 168 -22.79 -15.24 -11.38
C THR A 168 -21.28 -15.02 -11.36
N TYR A 169 -20.55 -15.93 -11.96
CA TYR A 169 -19.09 -15.87 -12.02
C TYR A 169 -18.57 -16.39 -13.36
N ASN A 170 -17.37 -15.97 -13.73
CA ASN A 170 -16.67 -16.46 -14.90
C ASN A 170 -15.22 -16.82 -14.53
N LYS A 171 -14.96 -18.13 -14.50
CA LYS A 171 -13.62 -18.72 -14.41
C LYS A 171 -13.12 -19.19 -15.79
N SER A 172 -14.03 -19.64 -16.66
CA SER A 172 -13.68 -20.20 -17.98
C SER A 172 -12.93 -19.21 -18.87
N TRP A 173 -13.23 -17.91 -18.77
CA TRP A 173 -12.54 -16.88 -19.53
C TRP A 173 -11.02 -16.91 -19.30
N PHE A 174 -10.54 -17.29 -18.11
CA PHE A 174 -9.12 -17.41 -17.78
C PHE A 174 -8.46 -18.65 -18.39
N VAL A 175 -9.25 -19.65 -18.79
CA VAL A 175 -8.76 -20.95 -19.28
C VAL A 175 -8.91 -21.05 -20.78
N ASP A 176 -10.12 -20.86 -21.32
CA ASP A 176 -10.44 -21.10 -22.74
C ASP A 176 -11.00 -19.86 -23.44
N GLY A 177 -11.13 -18.73 -22.74
CA GLY A 177 -11.65 -17.48 -23.30
C GLY A 177 -13.17 -17.43 -23.37
N ASN A 178 -13.89 -18.43 -22.83
CA ASN A 178 -15.35 -18.38 -22.78
C ASN A 178 -15.84 -17.22 -21.89
N LYS A 179 -16.63 -16.32 -22.48
CA LYS A 179 -17.12 -15.09 -21.83
C LYS A 179 -18.42 -15.30 -21.03
N GLU A 180 -19.01 -16.50 -21.07
CA GLU A 180 -20.26 -16.80 -20.37
C GLU A 180 -20.09 -16.89 -18.85
N PHE A 181 -20.95 -16.17 -18.13
CA PHE A 181 -21.04 -16.22 -16.68
C PHE A 181 -22.00 -17.34 -16.23
N ARG A 182 -21.58 -18.12 -15.23
CA ARG A 182 -22.34 -19.24 -14.66
C ARG A 182 -22.93 -18.84 -13.30
N PRO A 183 -24.10 -19.39 -12.91
CA PRO A 183 -24.70 -19.08 -11.62
C PRO A 183 -23.87 -19.64 -10.46
N MET A 184 -23.68 -18.82 -9.43
CA MET A 184 -23.18 -19.27 -8.13
C MET A 184 -24.29 -20.02 -7.39
N LYS A 185 -23.91 -20.93 -6.47
CA LYS A 185 -24.85 -21.71 -5.67
C LYS A 185 -24.99 -21.12 -4.26
N LEU A 186 -26.22 -20.80 -3.87
CA LEU A 186 -26.51 -20.34 -2.51
C LEU A 186 -26.27 -21.47 -1.51
N VAL A 187 -25.72 -21.14 -0.34
CA VAL A 187 -25.70 -22.06 0.80
C VAL A 187 -27.09 -22.13 1.41
N GLU A 188 -27.75 -23.28 1.25
CA GLU A 188 -29.13 -23.46 1.73
C GLU A 188 -29.24 -23.22 3.24
N GLY A 189 -30.20 -22.38 3.63
CA GLY A 189 -30.48 -22.05 5.03
C GLY A 189 -29.55 -21.01 5.65
N SER A 190 -28.57 -20.47 4.91
CA SER A 190 -27.64 -19.46 5.43
C SER A 190 -28.31 -18.15 5.84
N GLN A 191 -29.50 -17.87 5.31
CA GLN A 191 -30.30 -16.70 5.66
C GLN A 191 -30.70 -16.66 7.14
N LYS A 192 -30.76 -17.83 7.78
CA LYS A 192 -31.13 -18.00 9.20
C LYS A 192 -29.93 -18.02 10.14
N TRP A 193 -28.71 -17.89 9.61
CA TRP A 193 -27.52 -18.01 10.42
C TRP A 193 -27.33 -16.80 11.33
N ASN A 194 -27.02 -17.08 12.58
CA ASN A 194 -26.54 -16.07 13.51
C ASN A 194 -25.03 -15.79 13.30
N PHE A 195 -24.52 -14.78 14.00
CA PHE A 195 -23.11 -14.37 13.95
C PHE A 195 -22.14 -15.54 14.14
N GLN A 196 -22.38 -16.40 15.14
CA GLN A 196 -21.48 -17.48 15.49
C GLN A 196 -21.44 -18.56 14.38
N GLN A 197 -22.59 -18.88 13.79
CA GLN A 197 -22.67 -19.81 12.66
C GLN A 197 -21.96 -19.28 11.41
N VAL A 198 -22.14 -17.99 11.10
CA VAL A 198 -21.43 -17.32 9.99
C VAL A 198 -19.91 -17.36 10.20
N LYS A 199 -19.46 -17.03 11.41
CA LYS A 199 -18.05 -17.03 11.79
C LYS A 199 -17.43 -18.42 11.69
N ASP A 200 -18.07 -19.42 12.29
CA ASP A 200 -17.55 -20.80 12.32
C ASP A 200 -17.53 -21.41 10.92
N PHE A 201 -18.55 -21.13 10.09
CA PHE A 201 -18.58 -21.58 8.71
C PHE A 201 -17.43 -20.96 7.90
N HIS A 202 -17.27 -19.64 7.96
CA HIS A 202 -16.19 -18.94 7.25
C HIS A 202 -14.82 -19.47 7.67
N TYR A 203 -14.57 -19.57 8.97
CA TYR A 203 -13.29 -20.05 9.52
C TYR A 203 -12.97 -21.49 9.13
N ASN A 204 -13.93 -22.39 9.18
CA ASN A 204 -13.71 -23.77 8.74
C ASN A 204 -13.46 -23.81 7.22
N ARG A 205 -14.14 -22.96 6.45
CA ARG A 205 -13.97 -22.93 4.99
C ARG A 205 -12.59 -22.40 4.58
N THR A 206 -12.05 -21.38 5.25
CA THR A 206 -10.72 -20.85 4.95
C THR A 206 -9.59 -21.84 5.29
N LYS A 207 -9.82 -22.77 6.23
CA LYS A 207 -8.90 -23.90 6.48
C LYS A 207 -8.93 -24.95 5.37
N ASP A 208 -10.11 -25.22 4.83
CA ASP A 208 -10.29 -26.24 3.80
C ASP A 208 -9.75 -25.76 2.44
N SER A 209 -10.03 -24.50 2.08
CA SER A 209 -9.79 -23.93 0.75
C SER A 209 -9.15 -22.54 0.82
N PRO A 210 -8.13 -22.25 -0.01
CA PRO A 210 -7.62 -20.89 -0.16
C PRO A 210 -8.65 -19.94 -0.80
N TYR A 211 -9.61 -20.50 -1.55
CA TYR A 211 -10.64 -19.75 -2.25
C TYR A 211 -11.86 -19.55 -1.35
N CYS A 212 -11.77 -18.60 -0.42
CA CYS A 212 -12.87 -18.17 0.45
C CYS A 212 -12.72 -16.68 0.79
N HIS A 213 -13.51 -15.84 0.12
CA HIS A 213 -13.31 -14.39 0.09
C HIS A 213 -14.55 -13.65 0.57
N ILE A 214 -14.33 -12.57 1.32
CA ILE A 214 -15.38 -11.67 1.77
C ILE A 214 -15.41 -10.47 0.83
N ILE A 215 -16.58 -10.20 0.25
CA ILE A 215 -16.82 -9.01 -0.58
C ILE A 215 -17.78 -8.11 0.20
N LYS A 216 -17.29 -6.93 0.58
CA LYS A 216 -18.12 -5.90 1.19
C LYS A 216 -18.95 -5.20 0.12
N ASN A 217 -20.22 -4.97 0.42
CA ASN A 217 -21.13 -4.25 -0.45
C ASN A 217 -22.05 -3.31 0.35
N SER A 218 -22.56 -2.28 -0.30
CA SER A 218 -23.61 -1.43 0.25
C SER A 218 -24.97 -2.13 0.08
N TYR A 219 -25.75 -2.26 1.15
CA TYR A 219 -26.98 -3.07 1.16
C TYR A 219 -28.07 -2.65 0.16
N TRP A 220 -28.12 -1.37 -0.23
CA TRP A 220 -29.10 -0.82 -1.18
C TRP A 220 -28.91 -1.24 -2.65
N SER A 221 -27.85 -2.00 -2.94
CA SER A 221 -27.34 -2.17 -4.30
C SER A 221 -27.54 -3.56 -4.90
N LEU A 222 -28.21 -4.47 -4.18
CA LEU A 222 -28.48 -5.81 -4.63
C LEU A 222 -29.99 -6.05 -4.71
N PRO A 223 -30.47 -6.66 -5.80
CA PRO A 223 -31.83 -7.17 -5.82
C PRO A 223 -31.95 -8.33 -4.83
N ASP A 224 -33.00 -8.33 -4.01
CA ASP A 224 -33.33 -9.48 -3.17
C ASP A 224 -33.81 -10.63 -4.07
N LYS A 225 -33.09 -11.75 -4.03
CA LYS A 225 -33.44 -12.98 -4.74
C LYS A 225 -33.93 -14.08 -3.80
N GLY A 226 -34.35 -13.72 -2.58
CA GLY A 226 -34.65 -14.65 -1.49
C GLY A 226 -33.38 -15.19 -0.81
N ASP A 227 -32.25 -14.50 -1.00
CA ASP A 227 -30.93 -14.90 -0.51
C ASP A 227 -30.38 -13.98 0.60
N PHE A 228 -31.17 -12.99 1.03
CA PHE A 228 -30.83 -12.07 2.11
C PHE A 228 -30.99 -12.70 3.49
N PRO A 229 -30.19 -12.26 4.49
CA PRO A 229 -30.36 -12.69 5.87
C PRO A 229 -31.74 -12.27 6.40
N GLU A 230 -32.34 -13.09 7.27
CA GLU A 230 -33.63 -12.78 7.90
C GLU A 230 -33.55 -11.60 8.89
N SER A 231 -32.34 -11.26 9.34
CA SER A 231 -32.11 -10.11 10.23
C SER A 231 -30.86 -9.30 9.86
N GLY A 232 -31.00 -7.98 9.91
CA GLY A 232 -29.96 -7.02 9.59
C GLY A 232 -29.78 -6.77 8.09
N ASP A 233 -28.96 -5.77 7.76
CA ASP A 233 -28.75 -5.34 6.38
C ASP A 233 -27.77 -6.27 5.64
N PRO A 234 -28.03 -6.69 4.39
CA PRO A 234 -27.12 -7.53 3.60
C PRO A 234 -25.87 -6.76 3.16
N GLN A 235 -24.85 -6.69 4.02
CA GLN A 235 -23.64 -5.90 3.79
C GLN A 235 -22.47 -6.71 3.21
N PHE A 236 -22.44 -8.02 3.43
CA PHE A 236 -21.31 -8.86 3.02
C PHE A 236 -21.79 -10.05 2.21
N ILE A 237 -21.12 -10.32 1.09
CA ILE A 237 -21.27 -11.57 0.35
C ILE A 237 -19.96 -12.35 0.46
N ILE A 238 -20.06 -13.58 0.97
CA ILE A 238 -18.93 -14.49 1.08
C ILE A 238 -19.02 -15.45 -0.08
N VAL A 239 -17.92 -15.60 -0.82
CA VAL A 239 -17.81 -16.48 -1.98
C VAL A 239 -16.72 -17.50 -1.74
N PHE A 240 -16.99 -18.76 -2.06
CA PHE A 240 -16.00 -19.83 -1.89
C PHE A 240 -16.17 -20.93 -2.93
N LEU A 241 -15.05 -21.51 -3.34
CA LEU A 241 -15.07 -22.62 -4.29
C LEU A 241 -15.34 -23.93 -3.55
N LYS A 242 -16.30 -24.75 -4.01
CA LYS A 242 -16.55 -26.11 -3.52
C LYS A 242 -16.98 -26.98 -4.71
N ASP A 243 -16.42 -28.19 -4.82
CA ASP A 243 -16.76 -29.15 -5.89
C ASP A 243 -16.68 -28.54 -7.31
N ASN A 244 -15.67 -27.69 -7.54
CA ASN A 244 -15.45 -26.93 -8.78
C ASN A 244 -16.61 -25.98 -9.18
N GLN A 245 -17.45 -25.57 -8.22
CA GLN A 245 -18.49 -24.56 -8.38
C GLN A 245 -18.34 -23.47 -7.32
N LEU A 246 -18.59 -22.22 -7.69
CA LEU A 246 -18.64 -21.13 -6.71
C LEU A 246 -19.95 -21.17 -5.93
N TYR A 247 -19.81 -21.21 -4.61
CA TYR A 247 -20.90 -21.06 -3.66
C TYR A 247 -20.83 -19.68 -3.02
N TYR A 248 -21.97 -19.21 -2.51
CA TYR A 248 -22.04 -17.96 -1.78
C TYR A 248 -23.09 -17.98 -0.67
N TYR A 249 -22.94 -17.05 0.27
CA TYR A 249 -24.00 -16.63 1.19
C TYR A 249 -23.86 -15.15 1.50
N ILE A 250 -24.95 -14.54 1.97
CA ILE A 250 -25.02 -13.12 2.31
C ILE A 250 -25.24 -12.98 3.81
N THR A 251 -24.57 -12.02 4.43
CA THR A 251 -24.69 -11.76 5.85
C THR A 251 -24.66 -10.27 6.17
N SER A 252 -25.27 -9.92 7.29
CA SER A 252 -25.23 -8.58 7.90
C SER A 252 -24.07 -8.42 8.88
N TYR A 253 -23.37 -9.50 9.20
CA TYR A 253 -22.32 -9.51 10.20
C TYR A 253 -20.97 -9.17 9.58
N ASP A 254 -20.30 -8.16 10.14
CA ASP A 254 -18.90 -7.90 9.85
C ASP A 254 -18.03 -8.97 10.53
N ILE A 255 -17.55 -9.91 9.72
CA ILE A 255 -16.59 -10.95 10.11
C ILE A 255 -15.21 -10.65 9.54
N THR A 256 -14.89 -9.38 9.28
CA THR A 256 -13.56 -8.93 8.85
C THR A 256 -12.76 -8.27 9.97
N ASP A 257 -13.39 -7.90 11.08
CA ASP A 257 -12.73 -7.20 12.18
C ASP A 257 -11.83 -8.16 13.00
N ASP A 258 -10.53 -7.84 13.00
CA ASP A 258 -9.49 -8.50 13.80
C ASP A 258 -9.91 -8.68 15.27
N PHE A 259 -10.73 -7.78 15.83
CA PHE A 259 -11.28 -7.87 17.19
C PHE A 259 -11.92 -9.24 17.48
N TYR A 260 -12.62 -9.83 16.51
CA TYR A 260 -13.30 -11.12 16.67
C TYR A 260 -12.40 -12.33 16.41
N PHE A 261 -11.18 -12.10 15.90
CA PHE A 261 -10.21 -13.12 15.49
C PHE A 261 -8.86 -13.04 16.23
N TYR A 262 -8.69 -12.12 17.20
CA TYR A 262 -7.42 -11.89 17.93
C TYR A 262 -6.71 -13.15 18.44
N ASN A 263 -7.45 -14.22 18.72
CA ASN A 263 -6.90 -15.48 19.25
C ASN A 263 -6.81 -16.62 18.23
N GLU A 264 -7.29 -16.44 17.01
CA GLU A 264 -7.26 -17.44 15.95
C GLU A 264 -6.43 -16.90 14.78
N LYS A 265 -5.20 -17.40 14.63
CA LYS A 265 -4.41 -17.12 13.42
C LYS A 265 -5.18 -17.69 12.22
N TYR A 266 -5.82 -16.83 11.42
CA TYR A 266 -6.36 -17.23 10.13
C TYR A 266 -5.18 -17.66 9.24
N VAL A 267 -5.02 -18.97 9.11
CA VAL A 267 -4.06 -19.57 8.19
C VAL A 267 -4.80 -19.78 6.88
N ILE A 268 -4.87 -18.72 6.05
CA ILE A 268 -5.35 -18.87 4.68
C ILE A 268 -4.28 -19.68 3.93
N LYS A 269 -4.66 -20.84 3.39
CA LYS A 269 -3.75 -21.63 2.56
C LYS A 269 -3.19 -20.77 1.44
N PHE A 270 -1.91 -20.98 1.14
CA PHE A 270 -1.26 -20.32 0.00
C PHE A 270 -2.05 -20.62 -1.29
N PRO A 271 -2.20 -19.65 -2.20
CA PRO A 271 -3.03 -19.83 -3.39
C PRO A 271 -2.34 -20.75 -4.40
N GLU A 272 -2.55 -22.06 -4.28
CA GLU A 272 -1.92 -23.09 -5.13
C GLU A 272 -2.47 -23.14 -6.58
N HIS A 273 -3.51 -22.39 -6.88
CA HIS A 273 -4.26 -22.43 -8.16
C HIS A 273 -3.89 -21.29 -9.13
N THR A 274 -2.75 -20.63 -8.93
CA THR A 274 -2.24 -19.59 -9.84
C THR A 274 -0.80 -19.92 -10.27
N SER A 275 -0.40 -19.45 -11.46
CA SER A 275 1.00 -19.51 -11.91
C SER A 275 1.90 -18.48 -11.21
N SER A 276 1.29 -17.52 -10.49
CA SER A 276 2.00 -16.45 -9.78
C SER A 276 1.60 -16.33 -8.32
N PRO A 277 1.76 -17.39 -7.51
CA PRO A 277 1.29 -17.38 -6.15
C PRO A 277 2.08 -16.41 -5.25
N LEU A 278 3.35 -16.12 -5.57
CA LEU A 278 4.13 -15.12 -4.86
C LEU A 278 3.61 -13.70 -5.14
N LEU A 279 3.25 -13.38 -6.40
CA LEU A 279 2.63 -12.10 -6.75
C LEU A 279 1.32 -11.89 -5.97
N LEU A 280 0.46 -12.91 -5.96
CA LEU A 280 -0.84 -12.87 -5.30
C LEU A 280 -0.69 -12.74 -3.78
N ALA A 281 0.22 -13.52 -3.20
CA ALA A 281 0.51 -13.45 -1.78
C ALA A 281 0.98 -12.03 -1.40
N TYR A 282 1.98 -11.52 -2.11
CA TYR A 282 2.57 -10.22 -1.83
C TYR A 282 1.55 -9.07 -1.95
N ARG A 283 0.70 -9.09 -2.98
CA ARG A 283 -0.40 -8.12 -3.16
C ARG A 283 -1.34 -8.09 -1.96
N ASN A 284 -1.64 -9.26 -1.41
CA ASN A 284 -2.56 -9.42 -0.27
C ASN A 284 -1.81 -9.72 1.03
N LYS A 285 -0.63 -9.12 1.25
CA LYS A 285 0.21 -9.39 2.44
C LYS A 285 -0.46 -9.16 3.80
N PHE A 286 -1.55 -8.40 3.84
CA PHE A 286 -2.35 -8.20 5.04
C PHE A 286 -3.37 -9.34 5.29
N LEU A 287 -3.72 -10.10 4.24
CA LEU A 287 -4.65 -11.24 4.29
C LEU A 287 -3.91 -12.57 4.43
N TYR A 288 -2.81 -12.77 3.71
CA TYR A 288 -1.97 -13.95 3.88
C TYR A 288 -1.01 -13.71 5.05
N ASN A 289 -1.07 -14.57 6.07
CA ASN A 289 -0.21 -14.53 7.24
C ASN A 289 1.27 -14.33 6.84
N GLU A 290 2.02 -13.48 7.57
CA GLU A 290 3.48 -13.31 7.42
C GLU A 290 4.23 -14.65 7.49
N ASP A 291 3.65 -15.68 8.10
CA ASP A 291 4.22 -17.03 8.14
C ASP A 291 4.22 -17.72 6.75
N HIS A 292 3.33 -17.35 5.81
CA HIS A 292 3.26 -17.90 4.44
C HIS A 292 4.07 -17.10 3.43
N LEU A 293 4.04 -15.77 3.53
CA LEU A 293 5.02 -14.90 2.91
C LEU A 293 6.25 -14.90 3.82
N VAL A 294 7.03 -16.01 3.81
CA VAL A 294 8.31 -16.10 4.55
C VAL A 294 8.98 -14.73 4.51
N LYS A 295 9.28 -14.15 5.69
CA LYS A 295 9.86 -12.80 5.77
C LYS A 295 10.98 -12.70 4.74
N GLY A 296 10.81 -11.78 3.79
CA GLY A 296 11.71 -11.68 2.64
C GLY A 296 13.16 -11.68 3.10
N GLU A 297 14.02 -12.36 2.37
CA GLU A 297 15.42 -12.48 2.74
C GLU A 297 16.06 -11.10 2.70
N LYS A 298 16.37 -10.57 3.88
CA LYS A 298 17.00 -9.26 4.02
C LYS A 298 18.43 -9.35 3.50
N SER A 299 18.77 -8.52 2.53
CA SER A 299 20.11 -8.45 1.96
C SER A 299 20.61 -7.01 1.86
N SER A 300 21.93 -6.87 1.98
CA SER A 300 22.64 -5.62 1.69
C SER A 300 23.06 -5.51 0.22
N GLN A 301 22.97 -6.62 -0.52
CA GLN A 301 23.25 -6.67 -1.96
C GLN A 301 21.98 -6.49 -2.77
N ARG A 302 22.09 -5.69 -3.83
CA ARG A 302 21.00 -5.30 -4.73
C ARG A 302 21.17 -5.98 -6.07
N THR A 303 20.07 -6.45 -6.65
CA THR A 303 20.09 -7.13 -7.95
C THR A 303 19.57 -6.20 -9.02
N HIS A 304 18.37 -5.65 -8.82
CA HIS A 304 17.68 -4.82 -9.79
C HIS A 304 17.48 -3.37 -9.33
N ILE A 305 17.17 -3.13 -8.06
CA ILE A 305 16.78 -1.80 -7.58
C ILE A 305 17.94 -1.15 -6.83
N ASP A 306 18.50 -0.08 -7.38
CA ASP A 306 19.60 0.67 -6.76
C ASP A 306 19.27 2.15 -6.51
N PRO A 307 18.78 2.51 -5.31
CA PRO A 307 18.65 3.90 -4.89
C PRO A 307 20.01 4.60 -4.83
N VAL A 308 20.14 5.69 -5.58
CA VAL A 308 21.40 6.45 -5.71
C VAL A 308 21.40 7.77 -4.95
N TYR A 309 20.25 8.45 -4.88
CA TYR A 309 20.16 9.76 -4.22
C TYR A 309 18.72 10.07 -3.81
N TYR A 310 18.55 10.85 -2.74
CA TYR A 310 17.28 11.44 -2.36
C TYR A 310 17.44 12.96 -2.29
N LEU A 311 16.74 13.68 -3.17
CA LEU A 311 16.75 15.13 -3.22
C LEU A 311 15.58 15.67 -2.40
N ASP A 312 15.88 16.36 -1.31
CA ASP A 312 14.86 16.94 -0.46
C ASP A 312 14.26 18.20 -1.12
N LYS A 313 12.92 18.23 -1.30
CA LYS A 313 12.17 19.41 -1.77
C LYS A 313 11.50 20.15 -0.62
N MET A 314 11.01 19.42 0.37
CA MET A 314 10.38 19.91 1.59
C MET A 314 10.72 18.96 2.75
N ILE A 315 11.10 19.51 3.90
CA ILE A 315 11.37 18.76 5.12
C ILE A 315 10.79 19.52 6.30
N GLU A 316 10.22 18.79 7.25
CA GLU A 316 9.82 19.27 8.56
C GLU A 316 10.57 18.48 9.63
N CYS A 317 11.53 19.14 10.28
CA CYS A 317 12.22 18.61 11.45
C CYS A 317 11.53 19.05 12.75
N ARG A 318 11.64 18.23 13.78
CA ARG A 318 11.26 18.62 15.15
C ARG A 318 12.23 19.63 15.72
N GLY A 319 11.77 20.45 16.67
CA GLY A 319 12.64 21.30 17.47
C GLY A 319 13.50 20.50 18.45
N LEU A 320 14.13 21.21 19.39
CA LEU A 320 14.64 20.57 20.59
C LEU A 320 13.46 19.97 21.38
N GLU A 321 13.56 18.69 21.73
CA GLU A 321 12.57 17.95 22.51
C GLU A 321 13.19 17.59 23.87
N PRO A 322 13.07 18.43 24.91
CA PRO A 322 13.81 18.24 26.18
C PRO A 322 13.47 16.94 26.90
N LEU A 323 12.21 16.48 26.76
CA LEU A 323 11.73 15.23 27.37
C LEU A 323 12.06 13.99 26.51
N HIS A 324 12.36 14.19 25.22
CA HIS A 324 12.75 13.14 24.29
C HIS A 324 13.93 13.59 23.42
N PRO A 325 15.15 13.77 23.99
CA PRO A 325 16.28 14.33 23.27
C PRO A 325 16.64 13.59 21.99
N SER A 326 16.40 12.27 21.93
CA SER A 326 16.60 11.44 20.75
C SER A 326 15.75 11.85 19.54
N TRP A 327 14.62 12.54 19.76
CA TRP A 327 13.74 13.02 18.69
C TRP A 327 14.06 14.45 18.24
N SER A 328 15.00 15.10 18.94
CA SER A 328 15.34 16.49 18.63
C SER A 328 15.95 16.60 17.25
N PHE A 329 15.47 17.55 16.46
CA PHE A 329 15.95 17.80 15.09
C PHE A 329 15.75 16.64 14.11
N GLU A 330 15.04 15.57 14.50
CA GLU A 330 14.69 14.50 13.58
C GLU A 330 13.70 14.96 12.53
N VAL A 331 13.83 14.45 11.32
CA VAL A 331 12.81 14.64 10.27
C VAL A 331 11.55 13.91 10.69
N GLY A 332 10.47 14.64 10.89
CA GLY A 332 9.13 14.07 11.13
C GLY A 332 8.43 13.74 9.81
N LYS A 333 8.54 14.64 8.83
CA LYS A 333 7.95 14.47 7.50
C LYS A 333 8.83 15.11 6.44
N GLY A 334 8.86 14.51 5.27
CA GLY A 334 9.57 15.05 4.12
C GLY A 334 8.91 14.66 2.81
N TYR A 335 9.22 15.43 1.79
CA TYR A 335 8.85 15.19 0.41
C TYR A 335 10.00 15.61 -0.49
N GLY A 336 10.31 14.78 -1.47
CA GLY A 336 11.47 14.96 -2.32
C GLY A 336 11.39 14.06 -3.54
N GLU A 337 12.52 13.89 -4.20
CA GLU A 337 12.68 12.98 -5.34
C GLU A 337 13.66 11.86 -4.96
N LEU A 338 13.22 10.62 -5.16
CA LEU A 338 14.09 9.46 -5.10
C LEU A 338 14.63 9.17 -6.49
N TYR A 339 15.96 9.18 -6.60
CA TYR A 339 16.70 8.80 -7.79
C TYR A 339 17.21 7.38 -7.60
N TYR A 340 16.96 6.52 -8.57
CA TYR A 340 17.37 5.12 -8.53
C TYR A 340 17.69 4.60 -9.92
N ARG A 341 18.53 3.57 -9.97
CA ARG A 341 18.83 2.82 -11.18
C ARG A 341 18.07 1.51 -11.12
N LEU A 342 17.35 1.20 -12.19
CA LEU A 342 16.68 -0.08 -12.34
C LEU A 342 17.46 -0.91 -13.36
N LYS A 343 18.06 -2.01 -12.91
CA LYS A 343 18.79 -2.93 -13.78
C LYS A 343 17.85 -4.00 -14.30
N ILE A 344 17.58 -3.98 -15.59
CA ILE A 344 16.74 -4.95 -16.29
C ILE A 344 17.59 -5.59 -17.37
N GLU A 345 17.84 -6.90 -17.24
CA GLU A 345 18.74 -7.64 -18.13
C GLU A 345 20.14 -6.97 -18.21
N ASP A 346 20.56 -6.55 -19.40
CA ASP A 346 21.82 -5.84 -19.66
C ASP A 346 21.67 -4.30 -19.60
N LYS A 347 20.46 -3.78 -19.38
CA LYS A 347 20.14 -2.34 -19.37
C LYS A 347 20.08 -1.79 -17.96
N ILE A 348 20.45 -0.51 -17.84
CA ILE A 348 20.35 0.27 -16.59
C ILE A 348 19.48 1.48 -16.89
N LEU A 349 18.30 1.51 -16.30
CA LEU A 349 17.32 2.57 -16.50
C LEU A 349 17.50 3.63 -15.39
N PRO A 350 17.94 4.86 -15.71
CA PRO A 350 18.07 5.94 -14.73
C PRO A 350 16.70 6.59 -14.48
N LEU A 351 16.07 6.25 -13.35
CA LEU A 351 14.69 6.64 -13.05
C LEU A 351 14.61 7.52 -11.79
N LYS A 352 13.69 8.48 -11.81
CA LYS A 352 13.34 9.28 -10.64
C LYS A 352 11.84 9.32 -10.43
N MET A 353 11.45 9.56 -9.18
CA MET A 353 10.06 9.73 -8.82
C MET A 353 9.94 10.59 -7.57
N ASP A 354 8.79 11.24 -7.43
CA ASP A 354 8.45 11.87 -6.16
C ASP A 354 8.31 10.80 -5.06
N TYR A 355 8.81 11.13 -3.88
CA TYR A 355 8.88 10.20 -2.76
C TYR A 355 8.64 10.95 -1.45
N ARG A 356 7.70 10.45 -0.66
CA ARG A 356 7.36 10.98 0.66
C ARG A 356 8.08 10.16 1.73
N THR A 357 8.55 10.84 2.76
CA THR A 357 9.24 10.22 3.90
C THR A 357 8.56 10.57 5.22
N TYR A 358 8.45 9.61 6.13
CA TYR A 358 7.91 9.76 7.49
C TYR A 358 8.99 9.53 8.57
N GLY A 359 10.24 9.88 8.25
CA GLY A 359 11.35 9.76 9.18
C GLY A 359 12.71 9.88 8.51
N ASN A 360 13.75 10.02 9.33
CA ASN A 360 15.15 10.06 8.84
C ASN A 360 15.56 8.78 8.09
N HIS A 361 15.11 7.61 8.55
CA HIS A 361 15.52 6.32 8.00
C HIS A 361 15.01 6.12 6.55
N GLU A 362 13.83 6.64 6.22
CA GLU A 362 13.27 6.56 4.86
C GLU A 362 14.02 7.44 3.84
N ARG A 363 14.75 8.46 4.29
CA ARG A 363 15.64 9.28 3.44
C ARG A 363 16.93 8.56 3.07
N SER A 364 17.37 7.60 3.88
CA SER A 364 18.62 6.89 3.68
C SER A 364 18.59 6.04 2.41
N ILE A 365 19.55 6.26 1.50
CA ILE A 365 19.74 5.38 0.35
C ILE A 365 20.31 4.01 0.74
N LYS A 366 20.72 3.79 2.00
CA LYS A 366 21.24 2.51 2.51
C LYS A 366 20.14 1.61 3.08
N HIS A 367 18.89 1.82 2.65
CA HIS A 367 17.79 0.97 3.06
C HIS A 367 18.07 -0.48 2.64
N PRO A 368 17.82 -1.48 3.50
CA PRO A 368 17.94 -2.88 3.11
C PRO A 368 16.97 -3.23 1.98
N THR A 369 17.37 -4.21 1.19
CA THR A 369 16.54 -4.82 0.15
C THR A 369 16.03 -6.16 0.67
N TYR A 370 14.79 -6.49 0.34
CA TYR A 370 14.15 -7.76 0.69
C TYR A 370 13.83 -8.53 -0.57
N TYR A 371 14.02 -9.85 -0.51
CA TYR A 371 13.78 -10.74 -1.64
C TYR A 371 12.79 -11.83 -1.25
N TRP A 372 11.85 -12.09 -2.14
CA TRP A 372 11.04 -13.30 -2.12
C TRP A 372 11.26 -14.05 -3.42
N LYS A 373 11.41 -15.36 -3.35
CA LYS A 373 11.70 -16.17 -4.52
C LYS A 373 11.13 -17.57 -4.37
N ASN A 374 10.64 -18.11 -5.47
CA ASN A 374 10.40 -19.55 -5.64
C ASN A 374 11.08 -20.01 -6.95
N ASP A 375 10.72 -21.17 -7.47
CA ASP A 375 11.34 -21.72 -8.68
C ASP A 375 11.08 -20.88 -9.94
N ILE A 376 10.03 -20.08 -9.97
CA ILE A 376 9.53 -19.39 -11.18
C ILE A 376 9.51 -17.86 -11.00
N GLU A 377 9.21 -17.39 -9.79
CA GLU A 377 8.95 -15.99 -9.46
C GLU A 377 10.05 -15.38 -8.59
N THR A 378 10.25 -14.07 -8.71
CA THR A 378 11.09 -13.30 -7.80
C THR A 378 10.49 -11.91 -7.59
N ILE A 379 10.44 -11.47 -6.34
CA ILE A 379 10.11 -10.10 -5.93
C ILE A 379 11.33 -9.51 -5.25
N GLU A 380 11.78 -8.36 -5.74
CA GLU A 380 12.76 -7.51 -5.07
C GLU A 380 12.07 -6.25 -4.55
N GLU A 381 12.19 -5.99 -3.25
CA GLU A 381 11.67 -4.79 -2.61
C GLU A 381 12.83 -3.96 -2.04
N CYS A 382 12.90 -2.70 -2.43
CA CYS A 382 13.79 -1.73 -1.79
C CYS A 382 13.04 -0.42 -1.59
N LYS A 383 12.83 -0.02 -0.33
CA LYS A 383 11.91 1.07 0.04
C LYS A 383 10.49 0.72 -0.44
N TYR A 384 9.75 1.69 -0.99
CA TYR A 384 8.43 1.46 -1.58
C TYR A 384 8.50 1.15 -3.09
N ILE A 385 9.62 0.58 -3.56
CA ILE A 385 9.80 0.12 -4.94
C ILE A 385 9.82 -1.40 -4.91
N TYR A 386 8.99 -2.01 -5.74
CA TYR A 386 8.85 -3.46 -5.85
C TYR A 386 8.98 -3.85 -7.31
N LEU A 387 9.86 -4.81 -7.58
CA LEU A 387 10.02 -5.36 -8.92
C LEU A 387 9.69 -6.85 -8.87
N TYR A 388 8.62 -7.22 -9.56
CA TYR A 388 8.23 -8.60 -9.79
C TYR A 388 8.74 -9.09 -11.14
N SER A 389 9.24 -10.32 -11.14
CA SER A 389 9.65 -11.06 -12.33
C SER A 389 9.16 -12.50 -12.25
N ASN A 390 8.91 -13.09 -13.41
CA ASN A 390 8.55 -14.49 -13.57
C ASN A 390 9.26 -15.02 -14.81
N LYS A 391 9.89 -16.20 -14.72
CA LYS A 391 10.67 -16.80 -15.82
C LYS A 391 9.89 -17.01 -17.11
N ASN A 392 8.56 -17.08 -17.03
CA ASN A 392 7.68 -17.28 -18.17
C ASN A 392 7.22 -15.97 -18.82
N LEU A 393 7.54 -14.82 -18.22
CA LEU A 393 7.20 -13.50 -18.74
C LEU A 393 8.43 -12.87 -19.42
N LYS A 394 8.19 -12.11 -20.49
CA LYS A 394 9.20 -11.29 -21.16
C LYS A 394 9.21 -9.84 -20.67
N TYR A 395 8.50 -9.57 -19.58
CA TYR A 395 8.39 -8.25 -18.99
C TYR A 395 8.44 -8.35 -17.46
N TYR A 396 8.66 -7.20 -16.84
CA TYR A 396 8.67 -7.04 -15.39
C TYR A 396 7.47 -6.21 -14.95
N LEU A 397 6.98 -6.45 -13.74
CA LEU A 397 5.99 -5.59 -13.10
C LEU A 397 6.69 -4.74 -12.03
N LEU A 398 6.72 -3.44 -12.24
CA LEU A 398 7.28 -2.48 -11.30
C LEU A 398 6.14 -1.78 -10.56
N HIS A 399 6.17 -1.81 -9.23
CA HIS A 399 5.28 -1.04 -8.37
C HIS A 399 6.08 0.01 -7.62
N THR A 400 5.57 1.23 -7.60
CA THR A 400 6.17 2.42 -6.97
C THR A 400 5.07 3.21 -6.26
N PRO A 401 5.40 4.23 -5.44
CA PRO A 401 4.39 5.13 -4.87
C PRO A 401 3.56 5.90 -5.90
N LEU A 402 4.03 6.01 -7.16
CA LEU A 402 3.29 6.65 -8.25
C LEU A 402 2.31 5.71 -8.94
N GLY A 403 2.49 4.39 -8.81
CA GLY A 403 1.67 3.39 -9.46
C GLY A 403 2.45 2.17 -9.92
N PHE A 404 1.79 1.39 -10.76
CA PHE A 404 2.26 0.14 -11.34
C PHE A 404 2.65 0.35 -12.80
N TYR A 405 3.65 -0.39 -13.26
CA TYR A 405 4.20 -0.30 -14.60
C TYR A 405 4.58 -1.69 -15.13
N ILE A 406 4.38 -1.91 -16.42
CA ILE A 406 4.95 -3.02 -17.18
C ILE A 406 6.26 -2.51 -17.83
N ILE A 407 7.34 -3.28 -17.70
CA ILE A 407 8.63 -2.98 -18.33
C ILE A 407 9.00 -4.07 -19.33
N LYS A 408 9.11 -3.71 -20.61
CA LYS A 408 9.43 -4.60 -21.73
C LYS A 408 10.84 -4.33 -22.27
#